data_AF-A0A7J9F148-F1
#
_entry.id   AF-A0A7J9F148-F1
#
_cell.length_a   1.000
_cell.length_b   1.000
_cell.length_c   1.000
_cell.angle_alpha   90.00
_cell.angle_beta   90.00
_cell.angle_gamma   90.00
#
_symmetry.space_group_name_H-M   'P 1'
#
loop_
_entity.id
_entity.type
_entity.pdbx_description
1 polymer ?
#
loop_
_entity_poly.entity_id
_entity_poly.type
_entity_poly.pdbx_seq_one_letter_code
_entity_poly.pdbx_strand_id
1 'polypeptide(L)'
;MAILIPFFQQLTGINVIMFYAPVLFNTIGFEDDAALMSAVITGAVNVGATLVSIYGVDKWGRRFLFLEGGVQMLICQAVVAACIGARFGTNGDPGDLPKWYAVVVVLFICIYVAGFAWSWGPLGWLVPSEIFPLEIRSAAQSINVSVNMLFTFAVAQVFLTMLCHLKFGLFLFFAFFVLIMSIFVYFFLPETKGIPIEEMNRVWKTHWYWSRFVEDLDYPNRGMEMSKGGQGPKNV
;
A
#
# COMPACT_ATOMS: atom_id res chain seq x y z
N MET A 1 -8.34 -11.21 -2.64
CA MET A 1 -7.07 -10.57 -2.23
C MET A 1 -6.10 -10.34 -3.38
N ALA A 2 -5.87 -11.32 -4.26
CA ALA A 2 -4.94 -11.22 -5.40
C ALA A 2 -5.11 -9.99 -6.30
N ILE A 3 -6.37 -9.59 -6.53
CA ILE A 3 -6.76 -8.50 -7.43
C ILE A 3 -6.93 -7.18 -6.65
N LEU A 4 -7.43 -7.26 -5.43
CA LEU A 4 -7.78 -6.09 -4.62
C LEU A 4 -6.54 -5.36 -4.10
N ILE A 5 -5.49 -6.09 -3.70
CA ILE A 5 -4.24 -5.48 -3.22
C ILE A 5 -3.57 -4.62 -4.30
N PRO A 6 -3.28 -5.14 -5.52
CA PRO A 6 -2.68 -4.31 -6.58
C PRO A 6 -3.63 -3.20 -7.06
N PHE A 7 -4.94 -3.44 -7.06
CA PHE A 7 -5.94 -2.43 -7.36
C PHE A 7 -5.88 -1.25 -6.38
N PHE A 8 -5.90 -1.53 -5.07
CA PHE A 8 -5.79 -0.50 -4.04
C PHE A 8 -4.43 0.19 -4.08
N GLN A 9 -3.35 -0.56 -4.32
CA GLN A 9 -2.00 0.01 -4.47
C GLN A 9 -1.96 1.05 -5.59
N GLN A 10 -2.61 0.80 -6.73
CA GLN A 10 -2.65 1.78 -7.83
C GLN A 10 -3.61 2.94 -7.57
N LEU A 11 -4.74 2.67 -6.93
CA LEU A 11 -5.70 3.69 -6.53
C LEU A 11 -5.22 4.61 -5.40
N THR A 12 -4.11 4.29 -4.73
CA THR A 12 -3.40 5.28 -3.92
C THR A 12 -3.00 6.51 -4.74
N GLY A 13 -2.82 6.35 -6.07
CA GLY A 13 -2.35 7.44 -6.92
C GLY A 13 -0.85 7.72 -6.77
N ILE A 14 -0.05 6.77 -6.24
CA ILE A 14 1.40 6.95 -6.12
C ILE A 14 2.06 7.29 -7.46
N ASN A 15 1.68 6.59 -8.54
CA ASN A 15 2.22 6.84 -9.88
C ASN A 15 1.93 8.27 -10.34
N VAL A 16 0.71 8.73 -10.08
CA VAL A 16 0.26 10.10 -10.35
C VAL A 16 1.10 11.12 -9.59
N ILE A 17 1.29 10.91 -8.28
CA ILE A 17 2.05 11.82 -7.42
C ILE A 17 3.52 11.86 -7.83
N MET A 18 4.11 10.71 -8.18
CA MET A 18 5.50 10.61 -8.63
C MET A 18 5.74 11.34 -9.96
N PHE A 19 4.80 11.31 -10.91
CA PHE A 19 4.90 12.06 -12.15
C PHE A 19 4.59 13.55 -11.99
N TYR A 20 3.66 13.89 -11.10
CA TYR A 20 3.23 15.26 -10.89
C TYR A 20 4.20 16.06 -10.02
N ALA A 21 4.86 15.43 -9.06
CA ALA A 21 5.83 16.07 -8.18
C ALA A 21 6.85 16.93 -8.97
N PRO A 22 7.64 16.40 -9.91
CA PRO A 22 8.62 17.20 -10.67
C PRO A 22 7.98 18.30 -11.52
N VAL A 23 6.80 18.07 -12.10
CA VAL A 23 6.07 19.09 -12.89
C VAL A 23 5.61 20.24 -11.99
N LEU A 24 5.09 19.94 -10.80
CA LEU A 24 4.71 20.92 -9.79
C LEU A 24 5.95 21.73 -9.38
N PHE A 25 7.07 21.07 -9.07
CA PHE A 25 8.34 21.71 -8.71
C PHE A 25 8.84 22.69 -9.77
N ASN A 26 8.79 22.31 -11.05
CA ASN A 26 9.21 23.17 -12.16
C ASN A 26 8.27 24.39 -12.31
N THR A 27 6.96 24.18 -12.20
CA THR A 27 5.95 25.25 -12.32
C THR A 27 6.07 26.32 -11.22
N ILE A 28 6.61 25.96 -10.05
CA ILE A 28 6.79 26.87 -8.90
C ILE A 28 8.02 27.78 -9.07
N GLY A 29 8.83 27.58 -10.11
CA GLY A 29 10.00 28.42 -10.40
C GLY A 29 11.20 28.13 -9.51
N PHE A 30 11.28 26.91 -8.96
CA PHE A 30 12.56 26.35 -8.57
C PHE A 30 13.32 26.07 -9.87
N GLU A 31 14.45 26.75 -10.08
CA GLU A 31 15.37 26.48 -11.21
C GLU A 31 15.54 24.97 -11.42
N ASP A 32 15.80 24.52 -12.65
CA ASP A 32 15.87 23.10 -13.00
C ASP A 32 16.78 22.29 -12.05
N ASP A 33 17.84 22.89 -11.49
CA ASP A 33 18.69 22.30 -10.46
C ASP A 33 17.96 22.02 -9.13
N ALA A 34 17.08 22.91 -8.67
CA ALA A 34 16.33 22.74 -7.43
C ALA A 34 15.16 21.76 -7.57
N ALA A 35 14.55 21.66 -8.75
CA ALA A 35 13.56 20.62 -9.05
C ALA A 35 14.20 19.23 -9.05
N LEU A 36 15.38 19.09 -9.67
CA LEU A 36 16.16 17.85 -9.68
C LEU A 36 16.60 17.46 -8.26
N MET A 37 17.11 18.41 -7.48
CA MET A 37 17.49 18.19 -6.08
C MET A 37 16.30 17.75 -5.22
N SER A 38 15.10 18.29 -5.45
CA SER A 38 13.90 17.89 -4.72
C SER A 38 13.41 16.48 -5.11
N ALA A 39 13.53 16.10 -6.38
CA ALA A 39 13.26 14.74 -6.82
C ALA A 39 14.24 13.74 -6.18
N VAL A 40 15.52 14.12 -6.10
CA VAL A 40 16.56 13.32 -5.42
C VAL A 40 16.25 13.18 -3.93
N ILE A 41 15.84 14.24 -3.24
CA ILE A 41 15.44 14.18 -1.82
C ILE A 41 14.23 13.26 -1.63
N THR A 42 13.20 13.40 -2.47
CA THR A 42 12.00 12.54 -2.41
C THR A 42 12.36 11.07 -2.66
N GLY A 43 13.24 10.82 -3.63
CA GLY A 43 13.79 9.48 -3.90
C GLY A 43 14.60 8.92 -2.73
N ALA A 44 15.45 9.74 -2.10
CA ALA A 44 16.23 9.34 -0.93
C ALA A 44 15.33 9.02 0.27
N VAL A 45 14.29 9.81 0.51
CA VAL A 45 13.27 9.54 1.53
C VAL A 45 12.52 8.25 1.23
N ASN A 46 12.17 7.98 -0.02
CA ASN A 46 11.53 6.74 -0.44
C ASN A 46 12.43 5.52 -0.14
N VAL A 47 13.71 5.59 -0.50
CA VAL A 47 14.69 4.52 -0.20
C VAL A 47 14.84 4.33 1.32
N GLY A 48 14.98 5.43 2.07
CA GLY A 48 15.10 5.39 3.53
C GLY A 48 13.86 4.77 4.20
N ALA A 49 12.67 5.19 3.79
CA ALA A 49 11.41 4.63 4.28
C ALA A 49 11.26 3.14 3.92
N THR A 50 11.72 2.73 2.72
CA THR A 50 11.73 1.33 2.32
C THR A 50 12.63 0.49 3.24
N LEU A 51 13.81 0.98 3.63
CA LEU A 51 14.68 0.29 4.60
C LEU A 51 14.02 0.15 5.98
N VAL A 52 13.31 1.18 6.43
CA VAL A 52 12.53 1.12 7.67
C VAL A 52 11.45 0.04 7.57
N SER A 53 10.79 -0.11 6.42
CA SER A 53 9.81 -1.18 6.20
C SER A 53 10.42 -2.57 6.29
N ILE A 54 11.58 -2.77 5.67
CA ILE A 54 12.29 -4.07 5.70
C ILE A 54 12.59 -4.47 7.15
N TYR A 55 13.00 -3.51 7.99
CA TYR A 55 13.22 -3.79 9.41
C TYR A 55 11.91 -3.93 10.20
N GLY A 56 10.90 -3.13 9.88
CA GLY A 56 9.63 -3.05 10.59
C GLY A 56 8.70 -4.23 10.30
N VAL A 57 8.74 -4.81 9.10
CA VAL A 57 7.77 -5.83 8.65
C VAL A 57 7.80 -7.09 9.50
N ASP A 58 8.98 -7.48 9.96
CA ASP A 58 9.17 -8.63 10.82
C ASP A 58 9.01 -8.30 12.30
N LYS A 59 9.25 -7.05 12.73
CA LYS A 59 9.08 -6.64 14.13
C LYS A 59 7.65 -6.26 14.49
N TRP A 60 6.98 -5.44 13.69
CA TRP A 60 5.66 -4.87 14.01
C TRP A 60 4.51 -5.59 13.31
N GLY A 61 4.81 -6.37 12.29
CA GLY A 61 3.80 -7.10 11.51
C GLY A 61 3.26 -6.29 10.34
N ARG A 62 2.62 -7.00 9.41
CA ARG A 62 2.19 -6.45 8.12
C ARG A 62 0.96 -5.56 8.30
N ARG A 63 0.03 -5.94 9.19
CA ARG A 63 -1.22 -5.20 9.41
C ARG A 63 -0.97 -3.84 10.05
N PHE A 64 -0.05 -3.78 11.02
CA PHE A 64 0.30 -2.51 11.69
C PHE A 64 0.87 -1.50 10.70
N LEU A 65 1.83 -1.92 9.86
CA LEU A 65 2.44 -1.04 8.84
C LEU A 65 1.45 -0.57 7.78
N PHE A 66 0.50 -1.42 7.35
CA PHE A 66 -0.54 -0.98 6.42
C PHE A 66 -1.49 0.06 7.03
N LEU A 67 -1.87 -0.10 8.29
CA LEU A 67 -2.78 0.83 8.96
C LEU A 67 -2.10 2.16 9.26
N GLU A 68 -0.88 2.11 9.79
CA GLU A 68 -0.09 3.30 10.08
C GLU A 68 0.18 4.10 8.79
N GLY A 69 0.66 3.43 7.74
CA GLY A 69 0.89 4.05 6.45
C GLY A 69 -0.40 4.59 5.81
N GLY A 70 -1.50 3.86 5.93
CA GLY A 70 -2.82 4.31 5.49
C GLY A 70 -3.29 5.58 6.19
N VAL A 71 -3.13 5.66 7.51
CA VAL A 71 -3.47 6.86 8.31
C VAL A 71 -2.58 8.04 7.93
N GLN A 72 -1.26 7.84 7.82
CA GLN A 72 -0.34 8.89 7.38
C GLN A 72 -0.69 9.42 6.00
N MET A 73 -0.95 8.52 5.04
CA MET A 73 -1.35 8.88 3.68
C MET A 73 -2.67 9.65 3.65
N LEU A 74 -3.65 9.24 4.46
CA LEU A 74 -4.94 9.90 4.56
C LEU A 74 -4.81 11.32 5.12
N ILE A 75 -4.04 11.50 6.20
CA ILE A 75 -3.78 12.83 6.78
C ILE A 75 -3.09 13.73 5.76
N CYS A 76 -2.07 13.22 5.06
CA CYS A 76 -1.34 14.01 4.07
C CYS A 76 -2.25 14.42 2.90
N GLN A 77 -3.07 13.50 2.38
CA GLN A 77 -4.01 13.83 1.30
C GLN A 77 -5.11 14.78 1.75
N ALA A 78 -5.63 14.63 2.98
CA ALA A 78 -6.61 15.54 3.54
C ALA A 78 -6.05 16.96 3.70
N VAL A 79 -4.80 17.09 4.18
CA VAL A 79 -4.13 18.39 4.31
C VAL A 79 -3.84 18.99 2.94
N VAL A 80 -3.32 18.22 1.98
CA VAL A 80 -3.07 18.71 0.61
C VAL A 80 -4.38 19.14 -0.07
N ALA A 81 -5.45 18.35 0.07
CA ALA A 81 -6.77 18.68 -0.47
C ALA A 81 -7.36 19.93 0.20
N ALA A 82 -7.26 20.07 1.52
CA ALA A 82 -7.75 21.23 2.27
C ALA A 82 -6.97 22.49 1.91
N CYS A 83 -5.64 22.40 1.82
CA CYS A 83 -4.79 23.47 1.33
C CYS A 83 -5.26 23.89 -0.08
N ILE A 84 -5.18 22.99 -1.07
CA ILE A 84 -5.51 23.31 -2.47
C ILE A 84 -6.94 23.83 -2.59
N GLY A 85 -7.91 23.24 -1.88
CA GLY A 85 -9.31 23.68 -1.86
C GLY A 85 -9.52 25.07 -1.25
N ALA A 86 -8.84 25.39 -0.15
CA ALA A 86 -8.94 26.70 0.51
C ALA A 86 -8.32 27.84 -0.30
N ARG A 87 -7.44 27.55 -1.26
CA ARG A 87 -6.72 28.56 -2.04
C ARG A 87 -7.07 28.64 -3.51
N PHE A 88 -7.39 27.54 -4.17
CA PHE A 88 -7.86 27.57 -5.56
C PHE A 88 -9.34 27.95 -5.67
N GLY A 89 -10.16 27.70 -4.63
CA GLY A 89 -11.60 27.96 -4.66
C GLY A 89 -12.31 27.34 -5.88
N THR A 90 -13.61 27.61 -6.03
CA THR A 90 -14.39 27.17 -7.19
C THR A 90 -14.08 27.95 -8.47
N ASN A 91 -13.24 28.99 -8.40
CA ASN A 91 -13.17 30.03 -9.44
C ASN A 91 -11.87 30.01 -10.27
N GLY A 92 -10.96 29.07 -10.05
CA GLY A 92 -9.93 28.73 -11.05
C GLY A 92 -8.91 29.82 -11.37
N ASP A 93 -8.80 30.88 -10.57
CA ASP A 93 -7.80 31.94 -10.75
C ASP A 93 -6.53 31.56 -9.96
N PRO A 94 -5.39 31.30 -10.62
CA PRO A 94 -4.13 31.08 -9.95
C PRO A 94 -3.59 32.44 -9.51
N GLY A 95 -4.14 33.00 -8.43
CA GLY A 95 -3.48 34.11 -7.76
C GLY A 95 -2.04 33.72 -7.40
N ASP A 96 -1.13 34.71 -7.34
CA ASP A 96 0.31 34.53 -7.03
C ASP A 96 0.50 33.48 -5.93
N LEU A 97 0.94 32.27 -6.32
CA LEU A 97 1.24 31.22 -5.36
C LEU A 97 2.44 31.70 -4.53
N PRO A 98 2.26 32.01 -3.24
CA PRO A 98 3.40 32.44 -2.46
C PRO A 98 4.32 31.23 -2.28
N LYS A 99 5.63 31.40 -2.57
CA LYS A 99 6.62 30.30 -2.60
C LYS A 99 6.60 29.40 -1.36
N TRP A 100 6.27 29.94 -0.18
CA TRP A 100 6.14 29.18 1.07
C TRP A 100 5.04 28.11 1.01
N TYR A 101 3.96 28.36 0.29
CA TYR A 101 2.82 27.47 0.18
C TYR A 101 3.13 26.24 -0.68
N ALA A 102 3.87 26.47 -1.77
CA ALA A 102 4.37 25.40 -2.61
C ALA A 102 5.32 24.46 -1.86
N VAL A 103 6.23 25.01 -1.03
CA VAL A 103 7.12 24.23 -0.17
C VAL A 103 6.32 23.35 0.80
N VAL A 104 5.23 23.86 1.36
CA VAL A 104 4.34 23.09 2.25
C VAL A 104 3.67 21.93 1.51
N VAL A 105 3.10 22.16 0.32
CA VAL A 105 2.47 21.09 -0.50
C VAL A 105 3.48 20.00 -0.84
N VAL A 106 4.68 20.40 -1.24
CA VAL A 106 5.80 19.49 -1.52
C VAL A 106 6.15 18.64 -0.30
N LEU A 107 6.27 19.27 0.87
CA LEU A 107 6.65 18.58 2.10
C LEU A 107 5.60 17.51 2.45
N PHE A 108 4.31 17.82 2.31
CA PHE A 108 3.24 16.83 2.49
C PHE A 108 3.25 15.73 1.43
N ILE A 109 3.61 16.01 0.18
CA ILE A 109 3.83 14.99 -0.84
C ILE A 109 5.00 14.07 -0.46
N CYS A 110 6.09 14.62 0.08
CA CYS A 110 7.23 13.81 0.54
C CYS A 110 6.83 12.89 1.71
N ILE A 111 6.07 13.40 2.68
CA ILE A 111 5.54 12.58 3.80
C ILE A 111 4.56 11.53 3.28
N TYR A 112 3.74 11.86 2.28
CA TYR A 112 2.86 10.90 1.62
C TYR A 112 3.66 9.77 0.95
N VAL A 113 4.70 10.12 0.18
CA VAL A 113 5.58 9.14 -0.48
C VAL A 113 6.29 8.27 0.55
N ALA A 114 6.78 8.84 1.65
CA ALA A 114 7.38 8.09 2.75
C ALA A 114 6.39 7.09 3.36
N GLY A 115 5.15 7.53 3.61
CA GLY A 115 4.07 6.70 4.14
C GLY A 115 3.69 5.56 3.21
N PHE A 116 3.69 5.79 1.89
CA PHE A 116 3.50 4.74 0.90
C PHE A 116 4.69 3.76 0.85
N ALA A 117 5.91 4.30 0.84
CA ALA A 117 7.16 3.57 0.70
C ALA A 117 7.38 2.54 1.80
N TRP A 118 6.95 2.82 3.03
CA TRP A 118 7.12 1.85 4.11
C TRP A 118 5.95 0.88 4.31
N SER A 119 4.84 1.09 3.58
CA SER A 119 3.59 0.35 3.76
C SER A 119 3.20 -0.33 2.45
N TRP A 120 2.29 0.27 1.68
CA TRP A 120 1.69 -0.26 0.46
C TRP A 120 2.70 -0.55 -0.65
N GLY A 121 3.85 0.13 -0.66
CA GLY A 121 4.95 -0.15 -1.58
C GLY A 121 5.44 -1.60 -1.44
N PRO A 122 6.16 -1.96 -0.37
CA PRO A 122 6.71 -3.31 -0.16
C PRO A 122 5.62 -4.33 0.19
N LEU A 123 4.64 -3.95 1.02
CA LEU A 123 3.60 -4.88 1.47
C LEU A 123 2.64 -5.29 0.35
N GLY A 124 2.45 -4.41 -0.66
CA GLY A 124 1.65 -4.72 -1.86
C GLY A 124 2.21 -5.88 -2.67
N TRP A 125 3.53 -6.13 -2.60
CA TRP A 125 4.18 -7.27 -3.24
C TRP A 125 4.33 -8.46 -2.28
N LEU A 126 4.70 -8.16 -1.03
CA LEU A 126 4.98 -9.17 -0.01
C LEU A 126 3.73 -9.95 0.38
N VAL A 127 2.62 -9.28 0.71
CA VAL A 127 1.39 -9.96 1.15
C VAL A 127 0.84 -10.92 0.10
N PRO A 128 0.68 -10.53 -1.19
CA PRO A 128 0.29 -11.48 -2.23
C PRO A 128 1.22 -12.70 -2.32
N SER A 129 2.51 -12.58 -2.00
CA SER A 129 3.44 -13.72 -2.06
C SER A 129 3.35 -14.66 -0.84
N GLU A 130 2.87 -14.16 0.30
CA GLU A 130 2.66 -14.94 1.53
C GLU A 130 1.28 -15.62 1.57
N ILE A 131 0.25 -15.03 0.95
CA ILE A 131 -1.13 -15.51 1.08
C ILE A 131 -1.49 -16.69 0.18
N PHE A 132 -0.75 -16.89 -0.93
CA PHE A 132 -1.08 -17.95 -1.89
C PHE A 132 -0.29 -19.23 -1.60
N PRO A 133 -0.95 -20.41 -1.64
CA PRO A 133 -0.26 -21.69 -1.53
C PRO A 133 0.74 -21.87 -2.67
N LEU A 134 1.81 -22.61 -2.41
CA LEU A 134 2.97 -22.75 -3.30
C LEU A 134 2.60 -23.20 -4.72
N GLU A 135 1.56 -24.03 -4.85
CA GLU A 135 1.10 -24.60 -6.12
C GLU A 135 0.52 -23.55 -7.08
N ILE A 136 -0.25 -22.58 -6.56
CA ILE A 136 -0.91 -21.54 -7.38
C ILE A 136 -0.21 -20.19 -7.31
N ARG A 137 0.85 -20.07 -6.49
CA ARG A 137 1.52 -18.79 -6.21
C ARG A 137 2.03 -18.11 -7.47
N SER A 138 2.62 -18.85 -8.40
CA SER A 138 3.12 -18.29 -9.67
C SER A 138 1.98 -17.71 -10.53
N ALA A 139 0.87 -18.44 -10.65
CA ALA A 139 -0.32 -17.98 -11.36
C ALA A 139 -1.01 -16.80 -10.65
N ALA A 140 -1.07 -16.81 -9.32
CA ALA A 140 -1.65 -15.71 -8.57
C ALA A 140 -0.77 -14.44 -8.64
N GLN A 141 0.55 -14.58 -8.67
CA GLN A 141 1.47 -13.47 -8.89
C GLN A 141 1.40 -12.91 -10.30
N SER A 142 1.23 -13.74 -11.33
CA SER A 142 1.03 -13.23 -12.69
C SER A 142 -0.27 -12.42 -12.80
N ILE A 143 -1.35 -12.86 -12.13
CA ILE A 143 -2.59 -12.08 -12.02
C ILE A 143 -2.34 -10.76 -11.28
N ASN A 144 -1.63 -10.79 -10.15
CA ASN A 144 -1.28 -9.60 -9.37
C ASN A 144 -0.57 -8.56 -10.24
N VAL A 145 0.50 -8.97 -10.94
CA VAL A 145 1.25 -8.10 -11.86
C VAL A 145 0.38 -7.59 -13.01
N SER A 146 -0.44 -8.46 -13.61
CA SER A 146 -1.31 -8.08 -14.73
C SER A 146 -2.34 -7.02 -14.33
N VAL A 147 -2.97 -7.21 -13.17
CA VAL A 147 -3.91 -6.24 -12.58
C VAL A 147 -3.19 -4.95 -12.24
N ASN A 148 -2.02 -5.02 -11.61
CA ASN A 148 -1.21 -3.86 -11.27
C ASN A 148 -0.86 -3.02 -12.50
N MET A 149 -0.40 -3.66 -13.58
CA MET A 149 -0.03 -2.98 -14.83
C MET A 149 -1.26 -2.41 -15.56
N LEU A 150 -2.37 -3.15 -15.60
CA LEU A 150 -3.61 -2.69 -16.21
C LEU A 150 -4.15 -1.44 -15.51
N PHE A 151 -4.19 -1.44 -14.18
CA PHE A 151 -4.63 -0.26 -13.42
C PHE A 151 -3.63 0.89 -13.48
N THR A 152 -2.32 0.61 -13.54
CA THR A 152 -1.31 1.65 -13.80
C THR A 152 -1.61 2.36 -15.12
N PHE A 153 -1.86 1.59 -16.19
CA PHE A 153 -2.19 2.15 -17.50
C PHE A 153 -3.51 2.94 -17.46
N ALA A 154 -4.57 2.37 -16.88
CA ALA A 154 -5.88 3.03 -16.80
C ALA A 154 -5.80 4.35 -16.01
N VAL A 155 -5.15 4.35 -14.86
CA VAL A 155 -4.95 5.56 -14.04
C VAL A 155 -4.12 6.59 -14.81
N ALA A 156 -3.02 6.19 -15.47
CA ALA A 156 -2.19 7.10 -16.24
C ALA A 156 -2.96 7.78 -17.40
N GLN A 157 -3.84 7.05 -18.08
CA GLN A 157 -4.66 7.59 -19.17
C GLN A 157 -5.72 8.58 -18.66
N VAL A 158 -6.46 8.20 -17.62
CA VAL A 158 -7.56 9.04 -17.08
C VAL A 158 -7.02 10.24 -16.31
N PHE A 159 -5.80 10.15 -15.78
CA PHE A 159 -5.19 11.17 -14.94
C PHE A 159 -5.10 12.55 -15.59
N LEU A 160 -4.60 12.66 -16.83
CA LEU A 160 -4.50 13.97 -17.49
C LEU A 160 -5.88 14.63 -17.63
N THR A 161 -6.89 13.85 -18.00
CA THR A 161 -8.27 14.34 -18.11
C THR A 161 -8.83 14.79 -16.76
N MET A 162 -8.58 14.01 -15.69
CA MET A 162 -8.96 14.36 -14.32
C MET A 162 -8.23 15.58 -13.78
N LEU A 163 -6.95 15.79 -14.11
CA LEU A 163 -6.22 16.99 -13.72
C LEU A 163 -6.82 18.25 -14.35
N CYS A 164 -7.12 18.20 -15.66
CA CYS A 164 -7.64 19.35 -16.39
C CYS A 164 -9.03 19.79 -15.89
N HIS A 165 -9.89 18.83 -15.53
CA HIS A 165 -11.29 19.12 -15.14
C HIS A 165 -11.51 19.19 -13.63
N LEU A 166 -10.74 18.43 -12.85
CA LEU A 166 -11.06 18.12 -11.46
C LEU A 166 -9.96 18.50 -10.47
N LYS A 167 -8.96 19.31 -10.88
CA LYS A 167 -7.83 19.89 -10.08
C LYS A 167 -7.77 19.45 -8.61
N PHE A 168 -8.61 20.01 -7.74
CA PHE A 168 -8.62 19.73 -6.30
C PHE A 168 -9.35 18.42 -5.91
N GLY A 169 -10.37 18.03 -6.68
CA GLY A 169 -11.16 16.83 -6.45
C GLY A 169 -10.39 15.53 -6.68
N LEU A 170 -9.30 15.55 -7.45
CA LEU A 170 -8.38 14.41 -7.61
C LEU A 170 -7.84 13.93 -6.24
N PHE A 171 -7.35 14.85 -5.41
CA PHE A 171 -6.78 14.51 -4.11
C PHE A 171 -7.85 14.01 -3.14
N LEU A 172 -9.06 14.57 -3.22
CA LEU A 172 -10.21 14.14 -2.43
C LEU A 172 -10.70 12.75 -2.85
N PHE A 173 -10.67 12.46 -4.15
CA PHE A 173 -10.94 11.14 -4.72
C PHE A 173 -9.93 10.12 -4.19
N PHE A 174 -8.62 10.41 -4.27
CA PHE A 174 -7.62 9.51 -3.69
C PHE A 174 -7.76 9.35 -2.18
N ALA A 175 -8.08 10.41 -1.43
CA ALA A 175 -8.30 10.32 0.01
C ALA A 175 -9.45 9.38 0.37
N PHE A 176 -10.53 9.42 -0.41
CA PHE A 176 -11.65 8.50 -0.28
C PHE A 176 -11.25 7.05 -0.53
N PHE A 177 -10.47 6.77 -1.58
CA PHE A 177 -9.96 5.42 -1.85
C PHE A 177 -8.96 4.95 -0.81
N VAL A 178 -8.10 5.84 -0.29
CA VAL A 178 -7.16 5.57 0.80
C VAL A 178 -7.90 5.19 2.10
N LEU A 179 -9.03 5.84 2.38
CA LEU A 179 -9.90 5.47 3.49
C LEU A 179 -10.53 4.09 3.30
N ILE A 180 -11.11 3.83 2.13
CA ILE A 180 -11.72 2.52 1.81
C ILE A 180 -10.69 1.39 1.93
N MET A 181 -9.49 1.57 1.35
CA MET A 181 -8.47 0.53 1.40
C MET A 181 -7.96 0.29 2.83
N SER A 182 -7.87 1.34 3.66
CA SER A 182 -7.44 1.21 5.06
C SER A 182 -8.48 0.44 5.89
N ILE A 183 -9.78 0.71 5.66
CA ILE A 183 -10.88 -0.06 6.25
C ILE A 183 -10.84 -1.51 5.75
N PHE A 184 -10.60 -1.72 4.46
CA PHE A 184 -10.50 -3.05 3.87
C PHE A 184 -9.38 -3.87 4.51
N VAL A 185 -8.18 -3.29 4.67
CA VAL A 185 -7.08 -3.95 5.39
C VAL A 185 -7.46 -4.25 6.83
N TYR A 186 -8.11 -3.30 7.52
CA TYR A 186 -8.49 -3.50 8.91
C TYR A 186 -9.41 -4.71 9.11
N PHE A 187 -10.39 -4.92 8.24
CA PHE A 187 -11.39 -5.98 8.38
C PHE A 187 -11.05 -7.30 7.71
N PHE A 188 -10.35 -7.27 6.56
CA PHE A 188 -10.17 -8.44 5.72
C PHE A 188 -8.74 -8.98 5.67
N LEU A 189 -7.74 -8.22 6.12
CA LEU A 189 -6.35 -8.69 6.12
C LEU A 189 -5.98 -9.27 7.50
N PRO A 190 -5.88 -10.61 7.65
CA PRO A 190 -5.31 -11.21 8.84
C PRO A 190 -3.81 -10.89 8.94
N GLU A 191 -3.27 -10.93 10.16
CA GLU A 191 -1.83 -10.78 10.37
C GLU A 191 -1.10 -12.03 9.86
N THR A 192 -0.13 -11.84 8.95
CA THR A 192 0.66 -12.93 8.34
C THR A 192 2.04 -13.11 8.98
N LYS A 193 2.39 -12.26 9.97
CA LYS A 193 3.70 -12.27 10.61
C LYS A 193 4.06 -13.62 11.25
N GLY A 194 5.19 -14.18 10.84
CA GLY A 194 5.83 -15.33 11.49
C GLY A 194 5.13 -16.66 11.25
N ILE A 195 4.22 -16.73 10.27
CA ILE A 195 3.46 -17.93 9.94
C ILE A 195 4.09 -18.60 8.73
N PRO A 196 4.44 -19.89 8.80
CA PRO A 196 4.93 -20.62 7.64
C PRO A 196 3.90 -20.56 6.50
N ILE A 197 4.37 -20.37 5.26
CA ILE A 197 3.49 -20.26 4.07
C ILE A 197 2.56 -21.48 3.95
N GLU A 198 3.02 -22.66 4.38
CA GLU A 198 2.26 -23.92 4.40
C GLU A 198 1.08 -23.89 5.39
N GLU A 199 1.17 -23.11 6.47
CA GLU A 199 0.14 -22.99 7.50
C GLU A 199 -0.83 -21.83 7.25
N MET A 200 -0.66 -21.06 6.16
CA MET A 200 -1.49 -19.89 5.88
C MET A 200 -3.00 -20.24 5.81
N ASN A 201 -3.34 -21.45 5.37
CA ASN A 201 -4.72 -21.96 5.37
C ASN A 201 -5.37 -21.92 6.76
N ARG A 202 -4.61 -22.16 7.84
CA ARG A 202 -5.12 -22.10 9.22
C ARG A 202 -5.50 -20.68 9.64
N VAL A 203 -4.76 -19.68 9.14
CA VAL A 203 -5.05 -18.26 9.38
C VAL A 203 -6.35 -17.86 8.70
N TRP A 204 -6.54 -18.29 7.45
CA TRP A 204 -7.78 -18.06 6.72
C TRP A 204 -8.99 -18.73 7.40
N LYS A 205 -8.83 -19.96 7.93
CA LYS A 205 -9.88 -20.67 8.69
C LYS A 205 -10.25 -19.98 10.01
N THR A 206 -9.28 -19.36 10.68
CA THR A 206 -9.50 -18.67 11.97
C THR A 206 -10.15 -17.29 11.77
N HIS A 207 -10.11 -16.74 10.56
CA HIS A 207 -10.66 -15.42 10.28
C HIS A 207 -12.18 -15.42 10.11
N TRP A 208 -12.88 -14.55 10.84
CA TRP A 208 -14.34 -14.49 10.94
C TRP A 208 -15.09 -14.46 9.58
N TYR A 209 -14.53 -13.77 8.58
CA TYR A 209 -15.13 -13.67 7.24
C TYR A 209 -14.66 -14.78 6.28
N TRP A 210 -13.38 -15.14 6.32
CA TRP A 210 -12.77 -16.03 5.33
C TRP A 210 -12.96 -17.51 5.66
N SER A 211 -13.23 -17.83 6.93
CA SER A 211 -13.56 -19.18 7.40
C SER A 211 -14.70 -19.83 6.60
N ARG A 212 -15.65 -19.02 6.09
CA ARG A 212 -16.79 -19.50 5.29
C ARG A 212 -16.44 -19.96 3.87
N PHE A 213 -15.29 -19.55 3.35
CA PHE A 213 -14.87 -19.82 1.97
C PHE A 213 -13.70 -20.81 1.88
N VAL A 214 -13.14 -21.22 3.01
CA VAL A 214 -12.10 -22.26 3.04
C VAL A 214 -12.78 -23.60 3.23
N GLU A 215 -12.91 -24.38 2.16
CA GLU A 215 -13.32 -25.78 2.25
C GLU A 215 -12.30 -26.58 3.07
N ASP A 216 -12.78 -27.58 3.81
CA ASP A 216 -11.95 -28.55 4.50
C ASP A 216 -11.20 -29.41 3.48
N LEU A 217 -10.11 -28.88 2.93
CA LEU A 217 -9.05 -29.72 2.42
C LEU A 217 -8.44 -30.41 3.64
N ASP A 218 -8.94 -31.61 3.93
CA ASP A 218 -8.30 -32.60 4.77
C ASP A 218 -6.85 -32.73 4.30
N TYR A 219 -5.92 -32.10 5.02
CA TYR A 219 -4.54 -32.53 4.96
C TYR A 219 -4.54 -33.92 5.58
N PRO A 220 -4.19 -34.99 4.83
CA PRO A 220 -4.05 -36.30 5.44
C PRO A 220 -2.99 -36.15 6.52
N ASN A 221 -3.38 -36.43 7.76
CA ASN A 221 -2.53 -36.49 8.95
C ASN A 221 -1.10 -36.92 8.59
N ARG A 222 -0.19 -35.96 8.41
CA ARG A 222 1.24 -36.26 8.38
C ARG A 222 1.66 -36.39 9.83
N GLY A 223 1.87 -37.65 10.22
CA GLY A 223 1.93 -38.11 11.59
C GLY A 223 2.82 -37.29 12.51
N MET A 224 2.23 -36.84 13.61
CA MET A 224 2.92 -36.87 14.90
C MET A 224 2.49 -38.15 15.62
N GLU A 225 3.10 -39.27 15.23
CA GLU A 225 3.35 -40.34 16.20
C GLU A 225 4.30 -39.77 17.25
N MET A 226 3.72 -39.25 18.34
CA MET A 226 4.43 -39.14 19.60
C MET A 226 4.63 -40.56 20.12
N SER A 227 5.74 -41.17 19.68
CA SER A 227 6.32 -42.36 20.30
C SER A 227 6.55 -42.07 21.79
N LYS A 228 5.56 -42.43 22.63
CA LYS A 228 5.76 -42.57 24.06
C LYS A 228 6.42 -43.93 24.29
N GLY A 229 7.71 -43.87 24.56
CA GLY A 229 8.54 -45.02 24.86
C GLY A 229 8.03 -45.84 26.04
N GLY A 230 8.15 -47.15 25.86
CA GLY A 230 8.68 -48.09 26.85
C GLY A 230 7.97 -48.21 28.19
N GLN A 231 7.05 -49.18 28.29
CA GLN A 231 6.90 -49.98 29.51
C GLN A 231 6.94 -51.45 29.13
N GLY A 232 7.97 -52.14 29.62
CA GLY A 232 8.25 -53.56 29.38
C GLY A 232 7.27 -54.50 30.08
N PRO A 233 7.38 -55.81 29.80
CA PRO A 233 6.42 -56.80 30.26
C PRO A 233 6.69 -57.17 31.72
N LYS A 234 5.62 -57.34 32.50
CA LYS A 234 5.66 -58.16 33.71
C LYS A 234 4.49 -59.15 33.68
N ASN A 235 4.84 -60.40 33.40
CA ASN A 235 4.11 -61.59 33.80
C ASN A 235 4.07 -61.66 35.33
N VAL A 236 2.91 -61.98 35.93
CA VAL A 236 2.59 -63.16 36.77
C VAL A 236 1.06 -63.17 36.93
#